data_AF-A0A9W6G3G1-F1
#
_entry.id   AF-A0A9W6G3G1-F1
#
_cell.length_a   1.000
_cell.length_b   1.000
_cell.length_c   1.000
_cell.angle_alpha   90.00
_cell.angle_beta   90.00
_cell.angle_gamma   90.00
#
_symmetry.space_group_name_H-M   'P 1'
#
loop_
_entity.id
_entity.type
_entity.pdbx_description
1 polymer ?
#
loop_
_entity_poly.entity_id
_entity_poly.type
_entity_poly.pdbx_seq_one_letter_code
_entity_poly.pdbx_strand_id
1 'polypeptide(L)'
;MTTIALQVIDSDKSEEPRADGKPSTYQGRHRGADLFRQLTSVGWVLAVVALLLAGGATVLYWSSGGGEEAPAVDAGKIGDLCALSVNAELLAPWADTEQARNPEEDSKEAVRTFKCTYSAEYAGDEAYRLVTLFSTVQVYEDAAKARAAHAGVLEFEASEGFTTEDVSGIGEQAAAVTVAEGEETQVRLHSQVANVTLSINLFFTGVPPEGGDVRQLTEDLGVSLVDALPRVAN
;
A
#
# COMPACT_ATOMS: atom_id res chain seq x y z
N MET A 1 5.49 -23.11 39.09
CA MET A 1 6.46 -22.87 38.00
C MET A 1 7.68 -22.20 38.59
N THR A 2 8.84 -22.69 38.17
CA THR A 2 10.02 -22.90 39.01
C THR A 2 10.91 -21.65 39.09
N THR A 3 11.19 -21.23 40.31
CA THR A 3 12.24 -20.26 40.67
C THR A 3 13.61 -20.93 40.52
N ILE A 4 14.51 -20.31 39.76
CA ILE A 4 15.89 -20.79 39.62
C ILE A 4 16.71 -20.19 40.76
N ALA A 5 17.21 -21.07 41.64
CA ALA A 5 18.17 -20.73 42.69
C ALA A 5 19.60 -20.85 42.16
N LEU A 6 20.42 -19.84 42.46
CA LEU A 6 21.88 -19.86 42.30
C LEU A 6 22.49 -21.07 43.03
N GLN A 7 23.42 -21.75 42.38
CA GLN A 7 24.44 -22.55 43.07
C GLN A 7 25.82 -21.98 42.76
N VAL A 8 26.39 -21.36 43.79
CA VAL A 8 27.82 -21.13 43.97
C VAL A 8 28.46 -22.48 44.27
N ILE A 9 29.48 -22.87 43.51
CA ILE A 9 30.43 -23.89 43.92
C ILE A 9 31.79 -23.22 43.99
N ASP A 10 32.22 -22.98 45.23
CA ASP A 10 33.56 -22.64 45.65
C ASP A 10 34.04 -23.83 46.48
N SER A 11 35.16 -24.45 46.10
CA SER A 11 35.96 -25.39 46.91
C SER A 11 37.05 -26.01 46.02
N ASP A 12 38.29 -26.31 46.42
CA ASP A 12 39.27 -25.81 47.40
C ASP A 12 40.52 -26.72 47.19
N LYS A 13 41.76 -26.19 47.26
CA LYS A 13 43.06 -26.88 47.55
C LYS A 13 43.61 -27.90 46.51
N SER A 14 44.93 -28.14 46.31
CA SER A 14 46.17 -27.95 47.09
C SER A 14 47.39 -28.16 46.17
N GLU A 15 48.48 -27.39 46.36
CA GLU A 15 49.89 -27.84 46.57
C GLU A 15 50.93 -26.74 46.20
N GLU A 16 51.65 -26.26 47.23
CA GLU A 16 52.91 -25.50 47.16
C GLU A 16 54.12 -26.47 46.92
N PRO A 17 55.42 -26.09 46.76
CA PRO A 17 56.06 -24.82 47.16
C PRO A 17 57.31 -24.33 46.37
N ARG A 18 57.86 -23.23 46.90
CA ARG A 18 59.25 -22.73 46.87
C ARG A 18 59.62 -21.60 45.89
N ALA A 19 59.88 -20.47 46.53
CA ALA A 19 60.62 -19.34 46.01
C ALA A 19 62.09 -19.71 45.75
N ASP A 20 62.61 -19.22 44.62
CA ASP A 20 64.03 -18.97 44.42
C ASP A 20 64.21 -17.68 43.62
N GLY A 21 65.29 -16.97 43.90
CA GLY A 21 65.35 -15.52 43.82
C GLY A 21 65.77 -14.87 42.49
N LYS A 22 65.43 -13.57 42.44
CA LYS A 22 66.03 -12.44 41.68
C LYS A 22 65.49 -12.10 40.27
N PRO A 23 65.59 -10.80 39.90
CA PRO A 23 64.55 -10.10 39.13
C PRO A 23 64.92 -9.96 37.65
N SER A 24 63.93 -10.03 36.76
CA SER A 24 64.10 -9.62 35.38
C SER A 24 62.95 -8.70 34.94
N THR A 25 63.26 -7.40 35.01
CA THR A 25 62.98 -6.41 33.97
C THR A 25 61.62 -6.46 33.29
N TYR A 26 60.79 -5.51 33.72
CA TYR A 26 59.75 -4.87 32.94
C TYR A 26 60.24 -4.56 31.52
N GLN A 27 59.70 -5.25 30.52
CA GLN A 27 59.71 -4.81 29.13
C GLN A 27 58.27 -4.81 28.63
N GLY A 28 57.64 -3.63 28.69
CA GLY A 28 56.42 -3.35 27.95
C GLY A 28 56.70 -3.52 26.45
N ARG A 29 55.91 -4.38 25.79
CA ARG A 29 55.87 -4.48 24.34
C ARG A 29 54.43 -4.38 23.85
N HIS A 30 54.10 -3.16 23.42
CA HIS A 30 52.99 -2.70 22.59
C HIS A 30 51.92 -3.72 22.16
N ARG A 31 50.73 -3.65 22.76
CA ARG A 31 49.45 -3.99 22.12
C ARG A 31 48.84 -2.75 21.46
N GLY A 32 49.59 -2.11 20.55
CA GLY A 32 49.15 -0.89 19.84
C GLY A 32 48.60 -1.13 18.44
N ALA A 33 48.89 -2.28 17.82
CA ALA A 33 48.59 -2.52 16.40
C ALA A 33 47.19 -3.10 16.14
N ASP A 34 46.59 -3.79 17.12
CA ASP A 34 45.27 -4.43 16.91
C ASP A 34 44.10 -3.46 17.03
N LEU A 35 44.22 -2.38 17.83
CA LEU A 35 43.15 -1.39 17.99
C LEU A 35 42.93 -0.57 16.71
N PHE A 36 44.01 -0.20 16.01
CA PHE A 36 43.93 0.53 14.74
C PHE A 36 43.36 -0.32 13.61
N ARG A 37 43.57 -1.64 13.62
CA ARG A 37 43.01 -2.56 12.63
C ARG A 37 41.51 -2.79 12.84
N GLN A 38 41.04 -2.78 14.09
CA GLN A 38 39.59 -2.80 14.40
C GLN A 38 38.90 -1.46 14.10
N LEU A 39 39.57 -0.33 14.36
CA LEU A 39 39.01 1.00 14.04
C LEU A 39 38.88 1.22 12.52
N THR A 40 39.84 0.75 11.71
CA THR A 40 39.73 0.82 10.25
C THR A 40 38.66 -0.12 9.70
N SER A 41 38.42 -1.29 10.31
CA SER A 41 37.33 -2.18 9.89
C SER A 41 35.95 -1.61 10.21
N VAL A 42 35.77 -0.97 11.37
CA VAL A 42 34.48 -0.35 11.75
C VAL A 42 34.22 0.90 10.92
N GLY A 43 35.24 1.72 10.67
CA GLY A 43 35.12 2.90 9.80
C GLY A 43 34.75 2.55 8.36
N TRP A 44 35.30 1.44 7.83
CA TRP A 44 34.96 0.97 6.48
C TRP A 44 33.52 0.46 6.41
N VAL A 45 33.07 -0.30 7.41
CA VAL A 45 31.68 -0.78 7.49
C VAL A 45 30.70 0.39 7.56
N LEU A 46 30.98 1.42 8.37
CA LEU A 46 30.13 2.61 8.45
C LEU A 46 30.11 3.39 7.13
N ALA A 47 31.25 3.52 6.45
CA ALA A 47 31.32 4.17 5.15
C ALA A 47 30.48 3.43 4.10
N VAL A 48 30.49 2.08 4.08
CA VAL A 48 29.65 1.27 3.19
C VAL A 48 28.18 1.42 3.48
N VAL A 49 27.81 1.36 4.76
CA VAL A 49 26.42 1.51 5.17
C VAL A 49 25.92 2.90 4.76
N ALA A 50 26.70 3.96 4.96
CA ALA A 50 26.36 5.29 4.49
C ALA A 50 26.25 5.37 2.96
N LEU A 51 27.13 4.70 2.21
CA LEU A 51 27.10 4.67 0.74
C LEU A 51 25.90 3.87 0.21
N LEU A 52 25.53 2.77 0.88
CA LEU A 52 24.35 1.97 0.56
C LEU A 52 23.06 2.71 0.92
N LEU A 53 23.03 3.45 2.04
CA LEU A 53 21.88 4.27 2.43
C LEU A 53 21.72 5.47 1.49
N ALA A 54 22.80 6.18 1.16
CA ALA A 54 22.76 7.30 0.22
C ALA A 54 22.42 6.82 -1.21
N GLY A 55 23.04 5.72 -1.66
CA GLY A 55 22.73 5.10 -2.95
C GLY A 55 21.30 4.59 -3.01
N GLY A 56 20.84 3.87 -1.98
CA GLY A 56 19.48 3.38 -1.85
C GLY A 56 18.46 4.51 -1.81
N ALA A 57 18.70 5.56 -1.03
CA ALA A 57 17.83 6.74 -0.98
C ALA A 57 17.77 7.48 -2.32
N THR A 58 18.90 7.55 -3.05
CA THR A 58 18.94 8.18 -4.39
C THR A 58 18.16 7.35 -5.40
N VAL A 59 18.29 6.02 -5.39
CA VAL A 59 17.52 5.14 -6.27
C VAL A 59 16.02 5.22 -5.95
N LEU A 60 15.65 5.25 -4.67
CA LEU A 60 14.26 5.42 -4.24
C LEU A 60 13.70 6.79 -4.64
N TYR A 61 14.49 7.85 -4.54
CA TYR A 61 14.09 9.20 -4.97
C TYR A 61 13.85 9.26 -6.48
N TRP A 62 14.73 8.68 -7.29
CA TRP A 62 14.54 8.65 -8.75
C TRP A 62 13.44 7.68 -9.19
N SER A 63 13.22 6.57 -8.49
CA SER A 63 12.09 5.68 -8.76
C SER A 63 10.75 6.27 -8.32
N SER A 64 10.75 7.26 -7.41
CA SER A 64 9.51 7.89 -6.93
C SER A 64 8.83 8.83 -7.93
N GLY A 65 9.44 9.07 -9.10
CA GLY A 65 8.80 9.79 -10.20
C GLY A 65 8.51 11.24 -9.84
N GLY A 66 9.44 12.16 -10.15
CA GLY A 66 9.21 13.60 -10.08
C GLY A 66 8.27 14.11 -11.18
N GLY A 67 7.09 13.51 -11.32
CA GLY A 67 5.97 14.13 -12.02
C GLY A 67 5.46 15.29 -11.16
N GLU A 68 4.96 16.34 -11.80
CA GLU A 68 4.22 17.39 -11.09
C GLU A 68 3.07 16.71 -10.35
N GLU A 69 3.17 16.66 -9.01
CA GLU A 69 2.20 16.02 -8.14
C GLU A 69 0.82 16.63 -8.41
N ALA A 70 -0.18 15.80 -8.65
CA ALA A 70 -1.51 16.30 -8.97
C ALA A 70 -2.00 17.19 -7.82
N PRO A 71 -2.74 18.28 -8.09
CA PRO A 71 -3.26 19.14 -7.04
C PRO A 71 -4.11 18.32 -6.06
N ALA A 72 -4.04 18.66 -4.78
CA ALA A 72 -4.77 17.98 -3.73
C ALA A 72 -6.28 18.03 -4.00
N VAL A 73 -6.98 16.95 -3.65
CA VAL A 73 -8.43 16.87 -3.69
C VAL A 73 -9.03 17.57 -2.47
N ASP A 74 -10.03 18.41 -2.72
CA ASP A 74 -10.76 19.14 -1.69
C ASP A 74 -11.92 18.28 -1.16
N ALA A 75 -11.70 17.60 -0.03
CA ALA A 75 -12.73 16.80 0.63
C ALA A 75 -14.00 17.59 0.98
N GLY A 76 -13.90 18.92 1.16
CA GLY A 76 -15.05 19.78 1.43
C GLY A 76 -16.02 19.90 0.25
N LYS A 77 -15.59 19.50 -0.96
CA LYS A 77 -16.36 19.66 -2.21
C LYS A 77 -16.83 18.35 -2.85
N ILE A 78 -16.43 17.18 -2.33
CA ILE A 78 -16.76 15.87 -2.95
C ILE A 78 -18.28 15.61 -2.95
N GLY A 79 -19.02 16.14 -1.97
CA GLY A 79 -20.49 16.05 -1.95
C GLY A 79 -20.98 14.60 -2.03
N ASP A 80 -21.89 14.34 -2.97
CA ASP A 80 -22.42 13.00 -3.23
C ASP A 80 -21.48 12.21 -4.15
N LEU A 81 -20.78 11.21 -3.59
CA LEU A 81 -19.88 10.36 -4.38
C LEU A 81 -20.63 9.57 -5.46
N CYS A 82 -21.89 9.19 -5.25
CA CYS A 82 -22.66 8.48 -6.27
C CYS A 82 -22.90 9.36 -7.50
N ALA A 83 -23.08 10.67 -7.33
CA ALA A 83 -23.21 11.59 -8.45
C ALA A 83 -21.91 11.72 -9.28
N LEU A 84 -20.76 11.44 -8.67
CA LEU A 84 -19.45 11.45 -9.36
C LEU A 84 -19.09 10.08 -9.95
N SER A 85 -19.44 8.98 -9.28
CA SER A 85 -19.03 7.63 -9.68
C SER A 85 -19.98 6.96 -10.66
N VAL A 86 -21.26 7.32 -10.68
CA VAL A 86 -22.26 6.72 -11.59
C VAL A 86 -22.25 7.47 -12.92
N ASN A 87 -21.52 6.93 -13.89
CA ASN A 87 -21.53 7.43 -15.26
C ASN A 87 -22.60 6.70 -16.10
N ALA A 88 -23.71 7.37 -16.33
CA ALA A 88 -24.85 6.78 -17.04
C ALA A 88 -24.52 6.37 -18.50
N GLU A 89 -23.63 7.09 -19.17
CA GLU A 89 -23.23 6.76 -20.55
C GLU A 89 -22.43 5.46 -20.61
N LEU A 90 -21.51 5.26 -19.66
CA LEU A 90 -20.74 4.02 -19.54
C LEU A 90 -21.61 2.84 -19.09
N LEU A 91 -22.61 3.08 -18.23
CA LEU A 91 -23.45 2.03 -17.64
C LEU A 91 -24.65 1.62 -18.51
N ALA A 92 -25.18 2.51 -19.35
CA ALA A 92 -26.39 2.26 -20.13
C ALA A 92 -26.34 0.97 -20.99
N PRO A 93 -25.22 0.58 -21.64
CA PRO A 93 -25.15 -0.68 -22.38
C PRO A 93 -25.20 -1.93 -21.48
N TRP A 94 -24.89 -1.79 -20.20
CA TRP A 94 -24.73 -2.87 -19.24
C TRP A 94 -25.99 -3.09 -18.41
N ALA A 95 -26.56 -2.01 -17.91
CA ALA A 95 -27.75 -2.00 -17.08
C ALA A 95 -28.47 -0.65 -17.25
N ASP A 96 -29.75 -0.69 -17.61
CA ASP A 96 -30.54 0.51 -17.96
C ASP A 96 -31.54 0.90 -16.87
N THR A 97 -31.78 0.02 -15.89
CA THR A 97 -32.75 0.20 -14.83
C THR A 97 -32.04 0.25 -13.48
N GLU A 98 -31.90 1.45 -12.91
CA GLU A 98 -31.36 1.66 -11.56
C GLU A 98 -32.27 1.02 -10.50
N GLN A 99 -31.66 0.20 -9.63
CA GLN A 99 -32.33 -0.50 -8.54
C GLN A 99 -32.08 0.19 -7.20
N ALA A 100 -30.83 0.60 -6.95
CA ALA A 100 -30.45 1.27 -5.71
C ALA A 100 -29.28 2.22 -5.92
N ARG A 101 -29.29 3.31 -5.14
CA ARG A 101 -28.18 4.27 -5.03
C ARG A 101 -28.13 4.81 -3.61
N ASN A 102 -27.04 4.52 -2.91
CA ASN A 102 -26.85 4.89 -1.51
C ASN A 102 -25.48 5.56 -1.33
N PRO A 103 -25.43 6.89 -1.23
CA PRO A 103 -24.23 7.57 -0.79
C PRO A 103 -24.08 7.51 0.73
N GLU A 104 -22.87 7.28 1.20
CA GLU A 104 -22.50 7.31 2.62
C GLU A 104 -21.24 8.15 2.79
N GLU A 105 -21.22 9.00 3.82
CA GLU A 105 -20.00 9.70 4.26
C GLU A 105 -19.68 9.28 5.70
N ASP A 106 -18.44 8.85 5.93
CA ASP A 106 -17.87 8.58 7.25
C ASP A 106 -16.61 9.41 7.44
N SER A 107 -16.60 10.26 8.45
CA SER A 107 -15.41 11.01 8.86
C SER A 107 -14.87 10.43 10.17
N LYS A 108 -13.88 9.54 10.06
CA LYS A 108 -13.02 9.21 11.20
C LYS A 108 -11.96 10.32 11.33
N GLU A 109 -11.50 10.60 12.55
CA GLU A 109 -10.73 11.81 12.91
C GLU A 109 -9.49 12.13 12.05
N ALA A 110 -8.98 11.19 11.23
CA ALA A 110 -7.82 11.39 10.37
C ALA A 110 -8.07 11.20 8.85
N VAL A 111 -9.19 10.63 8.42
CA VAL A 111 -9.46 10.32 7.00
C VAL A 111 -10.95 10.52 6.71
N ARG A 112 -11.25 11.37 5.72
CA ARG A 112 -12.63 11.53 5.24
C ARG A 112 -12.91 10.47 4.18
N THR A 113 -13.90 9.63 4.44
CA THR A 113 -14.28 8.52 3.58
C THR A 113 -15.64 8.80 2.97
N PHE A 114 -15.72 8.74 1.65
CA PHE A 114 -16.95 8.82 0.89
C PHE A 114 -17.17 7.47 0.23
N LYS A 115 -18.40 6.98 0.26
CA LYS A 115 -18.78 5.72 -0.37
C LYS A 115 -20.02 5.89 -1.23
N CYS A 116 -20.07 5.16 -2.32
CA CYS A 116 -21.28 4.94 -3.08
C CYS A 116 -21.52 3.45 -3.23
N THR A 117 -22.75 3.03 -2.98
CA THR A 117 -23.27 1.76 -3.48
C THR A 117 -24.30 2.08 -4.56
N TYR A 118 -24.10 1.54 -5.76
CA TYR A 118 -25.03 1.64 -6.87
C TYR A 118 -25.33 0.24 -7.40
N SER A 119 -26.58 -0.03 -7.74
CA SER A 119 -26.94 -1.23 -8.49
C SER A 119 -27.94 -0.91 -9.58
N ALA A 120 -27.77 -1.56 -10.72
CA ALA A 120 -28.68 -1.48 -11.85
C ALA A 120 -28.77 -2.82 -12.54
N GLU A 121 -29.91 -3.08 -13.17
CA GLU A 121 -30.15 -4.27 -13.95
C GLU A 121 -30.56 -3.93 -15.38
N TYR A 122 -30.35 -4.90 -16.27
CA TYR A 122 -31.04 -5.00 -17.54
C TYR A 122 -31.80 -6.31 -17.55
N ALA A 123 -33.13 -6.22 -17.65
CA ALA A 123 -34.03 -7.37 -17.71
C ALA A 123 -34.76 -7.38 -19.06
N GLY A 124 -34.02 -7.65 -20.13
CA GLY A 124 -34.57 -7.77 -21.48
C GLY A 124 -34.93 -9.21 -21.84
N ASP A 125 -35.76 -9.38 -22.87
CA ASP A 125 -36.18 -10.69 -23.39
C ASP A 125 -34.99 -11.56 -23.86
N GLU A 126 -33.84 -10.92 -24.16
CA GLU A 126 -32.66 -11.55 -24.75
C GLU A 126 -31.58 -11.94 -23.72
N ALA A 127 -31.49 -11.25 -22.58
CA ALA A 127 -30.49 -11.50 -21.55
C ALA A 127 -30.83 -10.78 -20.23
N TYR A 128 -30.36 -11.38 -19.13
CA TYR A 128 -30.30 -10.73 -17.82
C TYR A 128 -28.89 -10.21 -17.55
N ARG A 129 -28.79 -9.01 -16.98
CA ARG A 129 -27.54 -8.41 -16.52
C ARG A 129 -27.78 -7.67 -15.21
N LEU A 130 -26.89 -7.85 -14.25
CA LEU A 130 -26.88 -7.10 -13.01
C LEU A 130 -25.48 -6.48 -12.83
N VAL A 131 -25.45 -5.18 -12.60
CA VAL A 131 -24.25 -4.42 -12.26
C VAL A 131 -24.41 -3.90 -10.84
N THR A 132 -23.46 -4.24 -9.97
CA THR A 132 -23.35 -3.61 -8.64
C THR A 132 -21.99 -2.96 -8.50
N LEU A 133 -21.97 -1.67 -8.19
CA LEU A 133 -20.80 -0.83 -8.05
C LEU A 133 -20.67 -0.39 -6.60
N PHE A 134 -19.51 -0.66 -5.99
CA PHE A 134 -19.10 -0.07 -4.73
C PHE A 134 -17.89 0.81 -4.99
N SER A 135 -18.04 2.12 -4.86
CA SER A 135 -16.92 3.05 -4.92
C SER A 135 -16.62 3.59 -3.52
N THR A 136 -15.34 3.74 -3.21
CA THR A 136 -14.84 4.34 -1.98
C THR A 136 -13.74 5.33 -2.32
N VAL A 137 -13.88 6.55 -1.84
CA VAL A 137 -12.88 7.62 -1.94
C VAL A 137 -12.45 8.00 -0.52
N GLN A 138 -11.16 7.87 -0.24
CA GLN A 138 -10.57 8.27 1.03
C GLN A 138 -9.63 9.44 0.79
N VAL A 139 -9.91 10.56 1.46
CA VAL A 139 -9.08 11.76 1.38
C VAL A 139 -8.20 11.85 2.62
N TYR A 140 -6.89 11.88 2.37
CA TYR A 140 -5.84 11.96 3.36
C TYR A 140 -5.32 13.39 3.49
N GLU A 141 -4.56 13.63 4.56
CA GLU A 141 -3.89 14.91 4.80
C GLU A 141 -2.87 15.25 3.69
N ASP A 142 -2.16 14.25 3.20
CA ASP A 142 -1.10 14.40 2.20
C ASP A 142 -1.01 13.17 1.28
N ALA A 143 -0.28 13.33 0.17
CA ALA A 143 -0.09 12.27 -0.81
C ALA A 143 0.77 11.11 -0.31
N ALA A 144 1.67 11.33 0.65
CA ALA A 144 2.49 10.24 1.20
C ALA A 144 1.63 9.25 2.00
N LYS A 145 0.66 9.74 2.77
CA LYS A 145 -0.33 8.89 3.47
C LYS A 145 -1.23 8.15 2.49
N ALA A 146 -1.67 8.80 1.41
CA ALA A 146 -2.46 8.15 0.37
C ALA A 146 -1.68 7.02 -0.32
N ARG A 147 -0.40 7.24 -0.67
CA ARG A 147 0.48 6.20 -1.24
C ARG A 147 0.70 5.04 -0.27
N ALA A 148 0.94 5.33 1.01
CA ALA A 148 1.09 4.30 2.03
C ALA A 148 -0.19 3.46 2.19
N ALA A 149 -1.37 4.10 2.15
CA ALA A 149 -2.64 3.41 2.22
C ALA A 149 -2.89 2.53 0.97
N HIS A 150 -2.58 3.03 -0.24
CA HIS A 150 -2.67 2.25 -1.47
C HIS A 150 -1.76 1.03 -1.46
N ALA A 151 -0.49 1.19 -1.05
CA ALA A 151 0.42 0.06 -0.86
C ALA A 151 -0.14 -0.98 0.11
N GLY A 152 -0.73 -0.54 1.23
CA GLY A 152 -1.38 -1.44 2.19
C GLY A 152 -2.58 -2.20 1.61
N VAL A 153 -3.34 -1.60 0.69
CA VAL A 153 -4.42 -2.30 -0.02
C VAL A 153 -3.85 -3.39 -0.94
N LEU A 154 -2.77 -3.11 -1.66
CA LEU A 154 -2.12 -4.12 -2.51
C LEU A 154 -1.51 -5.27 -1.69
N GLU A 155 -0.92 -4.97 -0.53
CA GLU A 155 -0.45 -5.99 0.41
C GLU A 155 -1.61 -6.85 0.94
N PHE A 156 -2.76 -6.23 1.20
CA PHE A 156 -3.97 -6.96 1.60
C PHE A 156 -4.45 -7.90 0.49
N GLU A 157 -4.56 -7.43 -0.76
CA GLU A 157 -4.93 -8.28 -1.90
C GLU A 157 -3.99 -9.49 -2.05
N ALA A 158 -2.67 -9.25 -1.97
CA ALA A 158 -1.68 -10.31 -2.01
C ALA A 158 -1.83 -11.30 -0.83
N SER A 159 -2.18 -10.82 0.37
CA SER A 159 -2.41 -11.67 1.55
C SER A 159 -3.63 -12.57 1.42
N GLU A 160 -4.64 -12.12 0.67
CA GLU A 160 -5.83 -12.90 0.32
C GLU A 160 -5.57 -13.85 -0.88
N GLY A 161 -4.36 -13.86 -1.43
CA GLY A 161 -3.95 -14.74 -2.52
C GLY A 161 -4.28 -14.19 -3.91
N PHE A 162 -4.61 -12.90 -4.02
CA PHE A 162 -4.91 -12.25 -5.29
C PHE A 162 -3.68 -11.55 -5.88
N THR A 163 -3.44 -11.79 -7.16
CA THR A 163 -2.44 -11.06 -7.93
C THR A 163 -3.09 -9.84 -8.56
N THR A 164 -2.56 -8.65 -8.26
CA THR A 164 -2.97 -7.41 -8.91
C THR A 164 -2.15 -7.14 -10.16
N GLU A 165 -2.76 -6.53 -11.16
CA GLU A 165 -2.11 -6.08 -12.39
C GLU A 165 -2.08 -4.55 -12.44
N ASP A 166 -0.94 -3.98 -12.82
CA ASP A 166 -0.80 -2.53 -12.97
C ASP A 166 -1.74 -2.00 -14.07
N VAL A 167 -2.42 -0.90 -13.77
CA VAL A 167 -3.31 -0.19 -14.71
C VAL A 167 -2.74 1.19 -14.95
N SER A 168 -2.52 1.54 -16.22
CA SER A 168 -2.02 2.86 -16.61
C SER A 168 -3.17 3.82 -16.92
N GLY A 169 -2.97 5.12 -16.67
CA GLY A 169 -3.94 6.16 -17.05
C GLY A 169 -5.01 6.45 -15.99
N ILE A 170 -4.95 5.81 -14.83
CA ILE A 170 -5.84 6.05 -13.69
C ILE A 170 -5.02 6.54 -12.50
N GLY A 171 -5.11 7.83 -12.20
CA GLY A 171 -4.32 8.44 -11.13
C GLY A 171 -2.81 8.36 -11.36
N GLU A 172 -2.05 8.43 -10.27
CA GLU A 172 -0.57 8.29 -10.28
C GLU A 172 -0.15 6.82 -10.21
N GLN A 173 -0.93 6.02 -9.47
CA GLN A 173 -0.75 4.57 -9.33
C GLN A 173 -2.12 3.92 -9.41
N ALA A 174 -2.25 2.82 -10.13
CA ALA A 174 -3.46 2.01 -10.11
C ALA A 174 -3.13 0.54 -10.36
N ALA A 175 -3.91 -0.32 -9.72
CA ALA A 175 -3.85 -1.75 -9.94
C ALA A 175 -5.25 -2.35 -9.89
N ALA A 176 -5.49 -3.37 -10.70
CA ALA A 176 -6.75 -4.07 -10.74
C ALA A 176 -6.57 -5.56 -10.47
N VAL A 177 -7.60 -6.18 -9.90
CA VAL A 177 -7.74 -7.63 -9.80
C VAL A 177 -9.09 -8.03 -10.36
N THR A 178 -9.11 -9.05 -11.19
CA THR A 178 -10.33 -9.72 -11.63
C THR A 178 -10.49 -11.03 -10.87
N VAL A 179 -11.63 -11.18 -10.18
CA VAL A 179 -12.04 -12.40 -9.49
C VAL A 179 -13.29 -12.91 -10.21
N ALA A 180 -13.17 -14.07 -10.85
CA ALA A 180 -14.30 -14.71 -11.52
C ALA A 180 -14.71 -15.96 -10.74
N GLU A 181 -15.91 -15.96 -10.15
CA GLU A 181 -16.46 -17.07 -9.39
C GLU A 181 -17.86 -17.43 -9.92
N GLY A 182 -17.97 -18.58 -10.57
CA GLY A 182 -19.25 -19.06 -11.10
C GLY A 182 -19.82 -18.15 -12.20
N GLU A 183 -21.01 -17.60 -11.97
CA GLU A 183 -21.71 -16.71 -12.91
C GLU A 183 -21.44 -15.22 -12.65
N GLU A 184 -20.65 -14.91 -11.61
CA GLU A 184 -20.30 -13.54 -11.23
C GLU A 184 -18.86 -13.23 -11.59
N THR A 185 -18.65 -12.07 -12.21
CA THR A 185 -17.33 -11.48 -12.42
C THR A 185 -17.21 -10.25 -11.53
N GLN A 186 -16.25 -10.28 -10.62
CA GLN A 186 -15.87 -9.15 -9.81
C GLN A 186 -14.57 -8.54 -10.35
N VAL A 187 -14.54 -7.22 -10.53
CA VAL A 187 -13.31 -6.48 -10.79
C VAL A 187 -13.13 -5.46 -9.68
N ARG A 188 -11.95 -5.47 -9.07
CA ARG A 188 -11.57 -4.52 -8.01
C ARG A 188 -10.41 -3.68 -8.51
N LEU A 189 -10.64 -2.38 -8.60
CA LEU A 189 -9.67 -1.39 -9.03
C LEU A 189 -9.28 -0.53 -7.83
N HIS A 190 -7.98 -0.40 -7.59
CA HIS A 190 -7.41 0.41 -6.52
C HIS A 190 -6.45 1.43 -7.11
N SER A 191 -6.71 2.71 -6.90
CA SER A 191 -5.89 3.81 -7.43
C SER A 191 -5.50 4.79 -6.32
N GLN A 192 -4.34 5.43 -6.50
CA GLN A 192 -3.89 6.58 -5.74
C GLN A 192 -3.69 7.78 -6.68
N VAL A 193 -4.18 8.94 -6.26
CA VAL A 193 -3.99 10.21 -6.97
C VAL A 193 -3.91 11.35 -5.96
N ALA A 194 -2.85 12.17 -6.02
CA ALA A 194 -2.60 13.19 -5.01
C ALA A 194 -2.77 12.64 -3.57
N ASN A 195 -3.56 13.30 -2.72
CA ASN A 195 -3.89 12.91 -1.36
C ASN A 195 -5.09 11.94 -1.24
N VAL A 196 -5.43 11.20 -2.29
CA VAL A 196 -6.61 10.32 -2.32
C VAL A 196 -6.26 8.88 -2.66
N THR A 197 -6.92 7.94 -1.99
CA THR A 197 -7.10 6.57 -2.51
C THR A 197 -8.53 6.36 -2.98
N LEU A 198 -8.65 5.64 -4.09
CA LEU A 198 -9.90 5.27 -4.73
C LEU A 198 -9.95 3.74 -4.83
N SER A 199 -11.05 3.15 -4.41
CA SER A 199 -11.33 1.73 -4.59
C SER A 199 -12.68 1.59 -5.27
N ILE A 200 -12.73 0.85 -6.37
CA ILE A 200 -13.94 0.51 -7.09
C ILE A 200 -14.04 -1.02 -7.11
N ASN A 201 -15.14 -1.56 -6.60
CA ASN A 201 -15.49 -2.96 -6.74
C ASN A 201 -16.74 -3.05 -7.62
N LEU A 202 -16.58 -3.56 -8.83
CA LEU A 202 -17.66 -3.82 -9.76
C LEU A 202 -17.99 -5.31 -9.73
N PHE A 203 -19.24 -5.64 -9.46
CA PHE A 203 -19.77 -7.00 -9.58
C PHE A 203 -20.71 -7.04 -10.78
N PHE A 204 -20.48 -8.01 -11.64
CA PHE A 204 -21.27 -8.24 -12.83
C PHE A 204 -21.81 -9.67 -12.84
N THR A 205 -23.11 -9.82 -13.00
CA THR A 205 -23.78 -11.11 -13.19
C THR A 205 -24.54 -11.11 -14.51
N GLY A 206 -24.43 -12.20 -15.27
CA GLY A 206 -25.16 -12.39 -16.52
C GLY A 206 -24.30 -12.34 -17.78
N VAL A 207 -24.89 -11.97 -18.92
CA VAL A 207 -24.19 -11.95 -20.21
C VAL A 207 -23.80 -10.52 -20.57
N PRO A 208 -22.50 -10.19 -20.71
CA PRO A 208 -22.08 -8.83 -21.02
C PRO A 208 -22.64 -8.37 -22.38
N PRO A 209 -22.77 -7.04 -22.62
CA PRO A 209 -23.10 -6.54 -23.94
C PRO A 209 -22.07 -6.98 -24.98
N GLU A 210 -22.42 -6.90 -26.27
CA GLU A 210 -21.51 -7.27 -27.35
C GLU A 210 -20.22 -6.43 -27.27
N GLY A 211 -19.07 -7.11 -27.20
CA GLY A 211 -17.76 -6.47 -27.02
C GLY A 211 -17.53 -5.86 -25.63
N GLY A 212 -18.43 -6.09 -24.66
CA GLY A 212 -18.31 -5.60 -23.30
C GLY A 212 -17.25 -6.37 -22.51
N ASP A 213 -16.31 -5.63 -21.92
CA ASP A 213 -15.33 -6.14 -20.96
C ASP A 213 -15.57 -5.48 -19.59
N VAL A 214 -15.85 -6.30 -18.57
CA VAL A 214 -16.15 -5.86 -17.20
C VAL A 214 -14.95 -5.11 -16.61
N ARG A 215 -13.74 -5.54 -16.95
CA ARG A 215 -12.52 -4.87 -16.50
C ARG A 215 -12.41 -3.50 -17.14
N GLN A 216 -12.59 -3.40 -18.46
CA GLN A 216 -12.56 -2.12 -19.16
C GLN A 216 -13.61 -1.15 -18.61
N LEU A 217 -14.85 -1.62 -18.36
CA LEU A 217 -15.88 -0.79 -17.73
C LEU A 217 -15.43 -0.27 -16.36
N THR A 218 -14.80 -1.12 -15.55
CA THR A 218 -14.29 -0.73 -14.21
C THR A 218 -13.19 0.31 -14.31
N GLU A 219 -12.27 0.14 -15.25
CA GLU A 219 -11.19 1.09 -15.54
C GLU A 219 -11.74 2.44 -16.03
N ASP A 220 -12.70 2.43 -16.95
CA ASP A 220 -13.35 3.64 -17.49
C ASP A 220 -14.11 4.41 -16.39
N LEU A 221 -14.81 3.70 -15.51
CA LEU A 221 -15.44 4.29 -14.31
C LEU A 221 -14.40 4.88 -13.35
N GLY A 222 -13.24 4.23 -13.21
CA GLY A 222 -12.10 4.72 -12.45
C GLY A 222 -11.54 6.03 -12.99
N VAL A 223 -11.30 6.11 -14.31
CA VAL A 223 -10.87 7.35 -14.99
C VAL A 223 -11.90 8.45 -14.77
N SER A 224 -13.17 8.17 -15.08
CA SER A 224 -14.27 9.12 -14.95
C SER A 224 -14.38 9.68 -13.53
N LEU A 225 -14.19 8.83 -12.50
CA LEU A 225 -14.26 9.25 -11.11
C LEU A 225 -13.04 10.11 -10.73
N VAL A 226 -11.82 9.71 -11.10
CA VAL A 226 -10.60 10.49 -10.83
C VAL A 226 -10.67 11.89 -11.44
N ASP A 227 -11.20 12.01 -12.65
CA ASP A 227 -11.37 13.28 -13.36
C ASP A 227 -12.46 14.16 -12.73
N ALA A 228 -13.49 13.55 -12.15
CA ALA A 228 -14.59 14.26 -11.51
C ALA A 228 -14.24 14.77 -10.09
N LEU A 229 -13.13 14.32 -9.49
CA LEU A 229 -12.77 14.72 -8.13
C LEU A 229 -12.39 16.22 -8.05
N PRO A 230 -12.99 16.99 -7.12
CA PRO A 230 -12.74 18.41 -6.99
C PRO A 230 -11.33 18.68 -6.47
N ARG A 231 -10.58 19.53 -7.16
CA ARG A 231 -9.20 19.89 -6.80
C ARG A 231 -9.14 21.25 -6.09
N VAL A 232 -8.17 21.41 -5.19
CA VAL A 232 -7.78 22.72 -4.65
C VAL A 232 -7.16 23.52 -5.80
N ALA A 233 -7.63 24.75 -6.01
CA ALA A 233 -7.04 25.63 -7.01
C ALA A 233 -5.62 26.03 -6.58
N ASN A 234 -4.68 26.05 -7.54
CA ASN A 234 -3.31 26.54 -7.33
C ASN A 234 -3.26 28.03 -7.02
#